data_AF-A0A7W0MF74-F1
#
_entry.id   AF-A0A7W0MF74-F1
#
_cell.length_a   1.000
_cell.length_b   1.000
_cell.length_c   1.000
_cell.angle_alpha   90.00
_cell.angle_beta   90.00
_cell.angle_gamma   90.00
#
_symmetry.space_group_name_H-M   'P 1'
#
loop_
_entity.id
_entity.type
_entity.pdbx_description
1 polymer ?
#
loop_
_entity_poly.entity_id
_entity_poly.type
_entity_poly.pdbx_seq_one_letter_code
_entity_poly.pdbx_strand_id
1 'polypeptide(L)'
;MELDPAAGEDQGRMDIVFSPTIPREDIYFCLECKRINVRGKGGIRPYFVEYVRFGMFRFVRGQYSNAVRHGGMLAFVLNGDVTEAIAGVETNIRALYQDLGMAAPAAFQASSIQPADARQRETHHRRLRNPAPFVIHHVFVAGDPNAPALPEPSAASDKNTRKSARRRSQ
;
A
#
# COMPACT_ATOMS: atom_id res chain seq x y z
N MET A 1 -6.69 1.79 -25.07
CA MET A 1 -7.10 0.38 -25.09
C MET A 1 -6.88 -0.10 -23.67
N GLU A 2 -7.96 -0.33 -22.93
CA GLU A 2 -7.91 -0.95 -21.61
C GLU A 2 -7.45 -2.39 -21.87
N LEU A 3 -6.23 -2.73 -21.49
CA LEU A 3 -5.77 -4.11 -21.56
C LEU A 3 -6.52 -4.85 -20.46
N ASP A 4 -7.65 -5.46 -20.83
CA ASP A 4 -8.31 -6.43 -19.96
C ASP A 4 -7.25 -7.44 -19.53
N PRO A 5 -6.94 -7.56 -18.23
CA PRO A 5 -5.96 -8.52 -17.78
C PRO A 5 -6.46 -9.93 -18.12
N ALA A 6 -5.53 -10.78 -18.54
CA ALA A 6 -5.82 -12.18 -18.83
C ALA A 6 -6.52 -12.83 -17.62
N ALA A 7 -7.55 -13.63 -17.91
CA ALA A 7 -8.38 -14.27 -16.90
C ALA A 7 -7.51 -15.07 -15.90
N GLY A 8 -7.40 -14.58 -14.67
CA GLY A 8 -6.67 -15.24 -13.57
C GLY A 8 -5.62 -14.36 -12.87
N GLU A 9 -5.22 -13.24 -13.46
CA GLU A 9 -4.36 -12.26 -12.77
C GLU A 9 -5.22 -11.22 -12.05
N ASP A 10 -5.39 -11.37 -10.74
CA ASP A 10 -5.84 -10.25 -9.89
C ASP A 10 -4.69 -9.25 -9.82
N GLN A 11 -4.53 -8.42 -10.86
CA GLN A 11 -3.58 -7.31 -10.88
C GLN A 11 -3.90 -6.26 -9.80
N GLY A 12 -5.05 -6.41 -9.15
CA GLY A 12 -5.45 -5.64 -7.99
C GLY A 12 -5.89 -4.24 -8.40
N ARG A 13 -7.15 -3.90 -8.13
CA ARG A 13 -7.65 -2.53 -8.31
C ARG A 13 -6.74 -1.54 -7.58
N MET A 14 -6.25 -0.53 -8.31
CA MET A 14 -5.57 0.63 -7.73
C MET A 14 -6.56 1.45 -6.88
N ASP A 15 -6.17 1.87 -5.67
CA ASP A 15 -7.09 2.58 -4.78
C ASP A 15 -7.39 4.00 -5.26
N ILE A 16 -6.36 4.81 -5.56
CA ILE A 16 -6.51 6.16 -6.14
C ILE A 16 -5.45 6.36 -7.23
N VAL A 17 -5.87 6.84 -8.39
CA VAL A 17 -4.98 7.07 -9.54
C VAL A 17 -5.14 8.49 -10.07
N PHE A 18 -4.03 9.16 -10.27
CA PHE A 18 -3.93 10.42 -11.01
C PHE A 18 -3.33 10.09 -12.38
N SER A 19 -4.15 10.21 -13.42
CA SER A 19 -3.74 9.95 -14.80
C SER A 19 -4.03 11.17 -15.68
N PRO A 20 -3.22 11.40 -16.73
CA PRO A 20 -3.54 12.39 -17.74
C PRO A 20 -4.85 12.03 -18.46
N THR A 21 -5.49 13.03 -19.05
CA THR A 21 -6.75 12.88 -19.81
C THR A 21 -6.63 11.87 -20.96
N ILE A 22 -5.44 11.79 -21.57
CA ILE A 22 -5.12 10.77 -22.57
C ILE A 22 -4.30 9.69 -21.84
N PRO A 23 -4.84 8.47 -21.64
CA PRO A 23 -4.15 7.43 -20.88
C PRO A 23 -2.80 7.08 -21.49
N ARG A 24 -1.77 7.06 -20.65
CA ARG A 24 -0.45 6.55 -21.01
C ARG A 24 0.14 5.76 -19.85
N GLU A 25 0.62 4.56 -20.13
CA GLU A 25 1.16 3.64 -19.11
C GLU A 25 2.49 4.12 -18.50
N ASP A 26 3.14 5.10 -19.13
CA ASP A 26 4.38 5.73 -18.69
C ASP A 26 4.16 6.95 -17.77
N ILE A 27 2.93 7.46 -17.68
CA ILE A 27 2.63 8.70 -16.97
C ILE A 27 1.33 8.54 -16.18
N TYR A 28 1.46 8.13 -14.92
CA TYR A 28 0.41 8.26 -13.90
C TYR A 28 1.05 8.21 -12.50
N PHE A 29 0.28 8.58 -11.49
CA PHE A 29 0.66 8.41 -10.09
C PHE A 29 -0.45 7.64 -9.38
N CYS A 30 -0.09 6.56 -8.67
CA CYS A 30 -1.04 5.74 -7.93
C CYS A 30 -0.74 5.80 -6.43
N LEU A 31 -1.80 5.96 -5.65
CA LEU A 31 -1.80 5.78 -4.20
C LEU A 31 -2.45 4.43 -3.87
N GLU A 32 -1.73 3.60 -3.13
CA GLU A 32 -2.29 2.41 -2.48
C GLU A 32 -2.57 2.75 -1.01
N CYS A 33 -3.77 2.41 -0.56
CA CYS A 33 -4.27 2.79 0.75
C CYS A 33 -4.34 1.57 1.68
N LYS A 34 -3.97 1.77 2.94
CA LYS A 34 -4.08 0.74 3.99
C LYS A 34 -4.50 1.37 5.30
N ARG A 35 -5.30 0.63 6.06
CA ARG A 35 -5.65 0.97 7.44
C ARG A 35 -4.62 0.34 8.36
N ILE A 36 -4.12 1.11 9.31
CA ILE A 36 -3.12 0.71 10.30
C ILE A 36 -3.70 0.96 11.70
N ASN A 37 -3.30 0.17 12.68
CA ASN A 37 -3.72 0.29 14.08
C ASN A 37 -5.26 0.31 14.23
N VAL A 38 -5.91 -0.67 13.62
CA VAL A 38 -7.37 -0.78 13.62
C VAL A 38 -7.86 -1.22 14.99
N ARG A 39 -8.73 -0.42 15.59
CA ARG A 39 -9.38 -0.71 16.88
C ARG A 39 -10.56 -1.66 16.66
N GLY A 40 -10.60 -2.76 17.42
CA GLY A 40 -11.70 -3.72 17.43
C GLY A 40 -11.95 -4.29 18.83
N LYS A 41 -12.92 -5.21 18.95
CA LYS A 41 -13.30 -5.81 20.24
C LYS A 41 -12.16 -6.59 20.93
N GLY A 42 -11.23 -7.11 20.13
CA GLY A 42 -10.07 -7.87 20.60
C GLY A 42 -8.79 -7.05 20.79
N GLY A 43 -8.88 -5.71 20.81
CA GLY A 43 -7.73 -4.81 20.91
C GLY A 43 -7.35 -4.15 19.57
N ILE A 44 -6.11 -3.67 19.50
CA ILE A 44 -5.58 -2.98 18.32
C ILE A 44 -4.90 -4.00 17.39
N ARG A 45 -5.32 -4.04 16.13
CA ARG A 45 -4.65 -4.79 15.07
C ARG A 45 -3.71 -3.86 14.30
N PRO A 46 -2.39 -4.09 14.32
CA PRO A 46 -1.42 -3.13 13.79
C PRO A 46 -1.45 -3.03 12.25
N TYR A 47 -1.53 -4.15 11.53
CA TYR A 47 -1.48 -4.22 10.06
C TYR A 47 -0.19 -3.68 9.40
N PHE A 48 0.92 -3.61 10.15
CA PHE A 48 2.21 -3.14 9.61
C PHE A 48 2.79 -4.10 8.55
N VAL A 49 2.67 -5.41 8.77
CA VAL A 49 3.16 -6.43 7.82
C VAL A 49 2.37 -6.33 6.52
N GLU A 50 1.06 -6.14 6.61
CA GLU A 50 0.14 -6.04 5.47
C GLU A 50 0.37 -4.76 4.68
N TYR A 51 0.71 -3.65 5.34
CA TYR A 51 1.11 -2.42 4.68
C TYR A 51 2.29 -2.64 3.73
N VAL A 52 3.31 -3.39 4.18
CA VAL A 52 4.48 -3.71 3.38
C VAL A 52 4.17 -4.81 2.35
N ARG A 53 3.66 -5.95 2.81
CA ARG A 53 3.50 -7.15 1.96
C ARG A 53 2.39 -7.03 0.92
N PHE A 54 1.31 -6.35 1.25
CA PHE A 54 0.14 -6.23 0.37
C PHE A 54 -0.06 -4.83 -0.17
N GLY A 55 0.72 -3.85 0.28
CA GLY A 55 0.77 -2.50 -0.29
C GLY A 55 2.04 -2.25 -1.09
N MET A 56 3.19 -2.13 -0.42
CA MET A 56 4.45 -1.77 -1.07
C MET A 56 4.87 -2.75 -2.19
N PHE A 57 4.68 -4.06 -1.99
CA PHE A 57 5.03 -5.04 -3.04
C PHE A 57 4.25 -4.89 -4.34
N ARG A 58 3.08 -4.28 -4.33
CA ARG A 58 2.30 -4.04 -5.55
C ARG A 58 3.06 -3.12 -6.50
N PHE A 59 3.76 -2.11 -5.95
CA PHE A 59 4.64 -1.25 -6.72
C PHE A 59 5.94 -1.95 -7.13
N VAL A 60 6.62 -2.61 -6.19
CA VAL A 60 7.95 -3.19 -6.42
C VAL A 60 7.92 -4.34 -7.43
N ARG A 61 6.89 -5.20 -7.37
CA ARG A 61 6.72 -6.32 -8.31
C ARG A 61 6.18 -5.86 -9.68
N GLY A 62 5.84 -4.59 -9.81
CA GLY A 62 5.36 -3.98 -11.05
C GLY A 62 3.93 -4.35 -11.39
N GLN A 63 3.05 -4.53 -10.40
CA GLN A 63 1.62 -4.82 -10.63
C GLN A 63 0.85 -3.60 -11.17
N TYR A 64 1.40 -2.39 -11.07
CA TYR A 64 0.77 -1.17 -11.59
C TYR A 64 1.37 -0.66 -12.91
N SER A 65 2.71 -0.59 -13.03
CA SER A 65 3.45 -0.29 -14.28
C SER A 65 4.95 -0.35 -14.02
N ASN A 66 5.74 -0.74 -15.04
CA ASN A 66 7.21 -0.73 -14.99
C ASN A 66 7.83 0.62 -15.42
N ALA A 67 7.04 1.56 -15.92
CA ALA A 67 7.56 2.81 -16.51
C ALA A 67 7.60 3.99 -15.52
N VAL A 68 6.62 4.08 -14.62
CA VAL A 68 6.55 5.16 -13.62
C VAL A 68 7.68 5.05 -12.59
N ARG A 69 8.23 6.19 -12.14
CA ARG A 69 9.33 6.25 -11.15
C ARG A 69 8.85 6.51 -9.73
N HIS A 70 7.57 6.81 -9.56
CA HIS A 70 6.99 7.16 -8.28
C HIS A 70 5.68 6.41 -8.08
N GLY A 71 5.44 6.02 -6.83
CA GLY A 71 4.14 5.60 -6.32
C GLY A 71 3.94 6.21 -4.95
N GLY A 72 2.75 6.04 -4.38
CA GLY A 72 2.50 6.48 -3.02
C GLY A 72 1.72 5.46 -2.20
N MET A 73 1.98 5.48 -0.90
CA MET A 73 1.29 4.69 0.10
C MET A 73 0.62 5.63 1.10
N LEU A 74 -0.69 5.46 1.29
CA LEU A 74 -1.47 6.22 2.27
C LEU A 74 -1.86 5.31 3.44
N ALA A 75 -1.30 5.61 4.62
CA ALA A 75 -1.65 4.94 5.86
C ALA A 75 -2.72 5.74 6.60
N PHE A 76 -3.91 5.16 6.77
CA PHE A 76 -4.92 5.66 7.71
C PHE A 76 -4.67 5.03 9.09
N VAL A 77 -4.11 5.79 10.02
CA VAL A 77 -3.72 5.32 11.36
C VAL A 77 -4.90 5.48 12.32
N LEU A 78 -5.69 4.42 12.49
CA LEU A 78 -7.03 4.52 13.07
C LEU A 78 -7.09 4.72 14.59
N ASN A 79 -5.99 4.50 15.31
CA ASN A 79 -5.86 4.88 16.72
C ASN A 79 -5.20 6.26 16.90
N GLY A 80 -4.81 6.94 15.83
CA GLY A 80 -4.12 8.23 15.87
C GLY A 80 -2.62 8.18 16.22
N ASP A 81 -2.08 7.02 16.62
CA ASP A 81 -0.66 6.89 16.99
C ASP A 81 0.23 6.72 15.75
N VAL A 82 0.55 7.84 15.12
CA VAL A 82 1.37 7.88 13.91
C VAL A 82 2.82 7.48 14.19
N THR A 83 3.34 7.78 15.38
CA THR A 83 4.73 7.46 15.73
C THR A 83 4.93 5.95 15.80
N GLU A 84 4.04 5.24 16.49
CA GLU A 84 4.02 3.77 16.53
C GLU A 84 3.85 3.20 15.13
N ALA A 85 2.91 3.72 14.34
CA ALA A 85 2.66 3.26 12.99
C ALA A 85 3.90 3.35 12.08
N ILE A 86 4.62 4.47 12.13
CA ILE A 86 5.86 4.66 11.36
C ILE A 86 6.93 3.67 11.81
N ALA A 87 7.16 3.52 13.12
CA ALA A 87 8.17 2.60 13.66
C ALA A 87 7.85 1.13 13.32
N GLY A 88 6.57 0.75 13.40
CA GLY A 88 6.09 -0.58 13.06
C GLY A 88 6.27 -0.90 11.57
N VAL A 89 5.93 0.05 10.69
CA VAL A 89 6.16 -0.08 9.25
C VAL A 89 7.66 -0.13 8.94
N GLU A 90 8.48 0.73 9.54
CA GLU A 90 9.93 0.73 9.35
C GLU A 90 10.57 -0.61 9.71
N THR A 91 10.17 -1.19 10.85
CA THR A 91 10.65 -2.50 11.29
C THR A 91 10.36 -3.58 10.24
N ASN A 92 9.17 -3.55 9.63
CA ASN A 92 8.79 -4.51 8.59
C ASN A 92 9.48 -4.25 7.25
N ILE A 93 9.74 -2.98 6.90
CA ILE A 93 10.55 -2.62 5.73
C ILE A 93 11.96 -3.18 5.89
N ARG A 94 12.59 -2.96 7.05
CA ARG A 94 13.95 -3.47 7.33
C ARG A 94 13.99 -5.00 7.30
N ALA A 95 12.93 -5.68 7.75
CA ALA A 95 12.85 -7.14 7.69
C ALA A 95 12.70 -7.69 6.25
N LEU A 96 12.12 -6.90 5.33
CA LEU A 96 11.79 -7.33 3.97
C LEU A 96 12.59 -6.58 2.88
N TYR A 97 13.65 -5.89 3.26
CA TYR A 97 14.27 -4.89 2.39
C TYR A 97 14.84 -5.44 1.08
N GLN A 98 15.39 -6.67 1.13
CA GLN A 98 15.95 -7.34 -0.04
C GLN A 98 14.85 -7.61 -1.07
N ASP A 99 13.72 -8.16 -0.62
CA ASP A 99 12.55 -8.42 -1.46
C ASP A 99 11.95 -7.11 -2.00
N LEU A 100 12.00 -6.03 -1.20
CA LEU A 100 11.59 -4.69 -1.61
C LEU A 100 12.58 -4.05 -2.61
N GLY A 101 13.69 -4.70 -2.95
CA GLY A 101 14.68 -4.15 -3.87
C GLY A 101 15.41 -2.92 -3.31
N MET A 102 15.51 -2.80 -1.98
CA MET A 102 16.18 -1.70 -1.30
C MET A 102 17.64 -2.07 -1.01
N ALA A 103 18.54 -1.09 -1.00
CA ALA A 103 19.89 -1.28 -0.48
C ALA A 103 19.87 -1.22 1.06
N ALA A 104 20.75 -1.98 1.72
CA ALA A 104 20.97 -1.83 3.16
C ALA A 104 21.43 -0.39 3.48
N PRO A 105 20.97 0.23 4.59
CA PRO A 105 20.20 -0.36 5.69
C PRO A 105 18.66 -0.26 5.51
N ALA A 106 18.17 -0.08 4.28
CA ALA A 106 16.74 0.07 3.98
C ALA A 106 16.08 1.24 4.70
N ALA A 107 16.73 2.39 4.63
CA ALA A 107 16.31 3.58 5.37
C ALA A 107 14.87 3.98 5.00
N PHE A 108 14.07 4.25 6.04
CA PHE A 108 12.77 4.89 5.90
C PHE A 108 12.96 6.39 6.07
N GLN A 109 13.28 7.05 4.96
CA GLN A 109 13.85 8.40 4.96
C GLN A 109 12.78 9.47 5.17
N ALA A 110 13.17 10.64 5.68
CA ALA A 110 12.31 11.82 5.62
C ALA A 110 11.96 12.13 4.16
N SER A 111 10.78 12.70 3.91
CA SER A 111 10.39 13.08 2.55
C SER A 111 11.34 14.13 1.99
N SER A 112 11.73 13.99 0.73
CA SER A 112 12.49 15.00 -0.02
C SER A 112 11.64 16.20 -0.43
N ILE A 113 10.30 16.06 -0.43
CA ILE A 113 9.34 17.10 -0.82
C ILE A 113 8.91 17.91 0.40
N GLN A 114 8.65 17.25 1.54
CA GLN A 114 8.29 17.90 2.81
C GLN A 114 9.15 17.37 3.98
N PRO A 115 10.44 17.72 4.05
CA PRO A 115 11.35 17.16 5.06
C PRO A 115 10.95 17.46 6.51
N ALA A 116 10.21 18.55 6.73
CA ALA A 116 9.76 18.97 8.06
C ALA A 116 8.50 18.24 8.55
N ASP A 117 7.72 17.59 7.66
CA ASP A 117 6.54 16.83 8.08
C ASP A 117 6.95 15.41 8.45
N ALA A 118 7.04 15.15 9.76
CA ALA A 118 7.42 13.85 10.29
C ALA A 118 6.46 12.72 9.92
N ARG A 119 5.27 13.01 9.37
CA ARG A 119 4.31 12.01 8.89
C ARG A 119 4.54 11.60 7.44
N GLN A 120 5.49 12.25 6.76
CA GLN A 120 5.89 11.91 5.40
C GLN A 120 7.23 11.21 5.41
N ARG A 121 7.30 10.12 4.66
CA ARG A 121 8.50 9.28 4.54
C ARG A 121 8.67 8.80 3.12
N GLU A 122 9.89 8.43 2.76
CA GLU A 122 10.23 7.89 1.45
C GLU A 122 11.02 6.59 1.57
N THR A 123 10.75 5.68 0.64
CA THR A 123 11.57 4.49 0.41
C THR A 123 12.01 4.41 -1.04
N HIS A 124 13.23 3.94 -1.25
CA HIS A 124 13.88 3.89 -2.55
C HIS A 124 14.17 2.46 -2.95
N HIS A 125 13.71 2.08 -4.14
CA HIS A 125 13.67 0.72 -4.63
C HIS A 125 14.34 0.60 -6.00
N ARG A 126 14.86 -0.59 -6.27
CA ARG A 126 15.24 -1.04 -7.61
C ARG A 126 14.31 -2.15 -8.02
N ARG A 127 13.73 -2.04 -9.22
CA ARG A 127 12.85 -3.08 -9.77
C ARG A 127 13.62 -3.97 -10.73
N LEU A 128 13.29 -5.25 -10.75
CA LEU A 128 13.97 -6.23 -11.60
C LEU A 128 13.86 -5.90 -13.10
N ARG A 129 12.70 -5.39 -13.53
CA ARG A 129 12.39 -5.09 -14.94
C ARG A 129 12.79 -3.69 -15.39
N ASN A 130 13.09 -2.78 -14.46
CA ASN A 130 13.51 -1.42 -14.78
C ASN A 130 14.55 -0.97 -13.74
N PRO A 131 15.82 -0.77 -14.15
CA PRO A 131 16.89 -0.41 -13.23
C PRO A 131 16.81 1.04 -12.73
N ALA A 132 15.94 1.87 -13.32
CA ALA A 132 15.72 3.22 -12.83
C ALA A 132 15.26 3.20 -11.36
N PRO A 133 15.76 4.12 -10.53
CA PRO A 133 15.29 4.26 -9.15
C PRO A 133 13.77 4.47 -9.12
N PHE A 134 13.11 3.76 -8.22
CA PHE A 134 11.69 3.87 -7.96
C PHE A 134 11.47 4.32 -6.52
N VAL A 135 10.67 5.37 -6.31
CA VAL A 135 10.42 5.94 -4.99
C VAL A 135 8.98 5.70 -4.59
N ILE A 136 8.75 5.17 -3.39
CA ILE A 136 7.43 5.16 -2.76
C ILE A 136 7.38 6.31 -1.76
N HIS A 137 6.39 7.18 -1.95
CA HIS A 137 6.07 8.28 -1.03
C HIS A 137 5.03 7.80 -0.02
N HIS A 138 5.33 7.89 1.27
CA HIS A 138 4.47 7.41 2.34
C HIS A 138 3.89 8.58 3.11
N VAL A 139 2.57 8.58 3.28
CA VAL A 139 1.86 9.58 4.09
C VAL A 139 1.06 8.86 5.17
N PHE A 140 1.27 9.26 6.42
CA PHE A 140 0.54 8.75 7.57
C PHE A 140 -0.48 9.77 8.07
N VAL A 141 -1.76 9.46 7.88
CA VAL A 141 -2.88 10.31 8.30
C VAL A 141 -3.41 9.80 9.62
N ALA A 142 -3.31 10.64 10.66
CA ALA A 142 -3.85 10.35 11.98
C ALA A 142 -5.38 10.30 11.92
N GLY A 143 -5.96 9.18 12.35
CA GLY A 143 -7.37 9.08 12.67
C GLY A 143 -7.68 9.67 14.04
N ASP A 144 -8.96 9.96 14.28
CA ASP A 144 -9.42 10.37 15.61
C ASP A 144 -9.29 9.20 16.61
N PRO A 145 -8.48 9.33 17.68
CA PRO A 145 -8.31 8.29 18.69
C PRO A 145 -9.60 7.96 19.45
N ASN A 146 -10.59 8.86 19.41
CA ASN A 146 -11.89 8.72 20.08
C ASN A 146 -13.00 8.26 19.13
N ALA A 147 -12.73 8.12 17.82
CA ALA A 147 -13.75 7.67 16.88
C ALA A 147 -14.30 6.30 17.30
N PRO A 148 -15.60 6.00 17.08
CA PRO A 148 -16.17 4.71 17.42
C PRO A 148 -15.41 3.55 16.77
N ALA A 149 -15.32 2.42 17.45
CA ALA A 149 -14.77 1.21 16.86
C ALA A 149 -15.61 0.83 15.62
N LEU A 150 -14.93 0.49 14.52
CA LEU A 150 -15.62 0.05 13.31
C LEU A 150 -16.37 -1.26 13.62
N PRO A 151 -17.61 -1.43 13.15
CA PRO A 151 -18.31 -2.69 13.26
C PRO A 151 -17.50 -3.77 12.53
N GLU A 152 -17.38 -4.95 13.15
CA GLU A 152 -16.74 -6.10 12.51
C GLU A 152 -17.45 -6.44 11.20
N PRO A 153 -16.72 -6.79 10.13
CA PRO A 153 -17.35 -7.29 8.92
C PRO A 153 -18.23 -8.50 9.29
N SER A 154 -19.51 -8.44 8.94
CA SER A 154 -20.43 -9.52 9.27
C SER A 154 -20.01 -10.80 8.52
N ALA A 155 -20.09 -11.95 9.18
CA ALA A 155 -19.79 -13.26 8.59
C ALA A 155 -20.68 -13.61 7.37
N ALA A 156 -21.64 -12.75 7.01
CA ALA A 156 -22.49 -12.90 5.82
C ALA A 156 -21.79 -12.42 4.53
N SER A 157 -20.83 -11.49 4.59
CA SER A 157 -20.13 -11.01 3.39
C SER A 157 -19.20 -12.07 2.79
N ASP A 158 -18.53 -12.88 3.62
CA ASP A 158 -17.61 -13.94 3.17
C ASP A 158 -18.31 -15.13 2.48
N LYS A 159 -19.59 -15.38 2.81
CA LYS A 159 -20.36 -16.48 2.20
C LYS A 159 -20.81 -16.16 0.78
N ASN A 160 -21.03 -14.88 0.46
CA ASN A 160 -21.43 -14.47 -0.90
C ASN A 160 -20.26 -14.49 -1.88
N THR A 161 -19.04 -14.18 -1.44
CA THR A 161 -17.84 -14.25 -2.29
C THR A 161 -17.47 -15.69 -2.64
N ARG A 162 -17.63 -16.64 -1.70
CA ARG A 162 -17.39 -18.08 -1.98
C ARG A 162 -18.48 -18.73 -2.83
N LYS A 163 -19.74 -18.28 -2.75
CA LYS A 163 -20.82 -18.80 -3.60
C LYS A 163 -20.76 -18.30 -5.05
N SER A 164 -20.28 -17.08 -5.31
CA SER A 164 -20.16 -16.57 -6.68
C SER A 164 -19.01 -17.23 -7.45
N ALA A 165 -17.89 -17.55 -6.78
CA ALA A 165 -16.76 -18.27 -7.39
C ALA A 165 -17.12 -19.72 -7.79
N ARG A 166 -18.00 -20.37 -7.04
CA ARG A 166 -18.42 -21.77 -7.29
C ARG A 166 -19.54 -21.90 -8.33
N ARG A 167 -20.20 -20.80 -8.71
CA ARG A 167 -21.24 -20.76 -9.76
C ARG A 167 -20.72 -20.39 -11.15
N ARG A 168 -19.46 -19.95 -11.28
CA ARG A 168 -18.81 -19.61 -12.56
C ARG A 168 -17.93 -20.74 -13.13
N SER A 169 -17.98 -21.93 -12.53
CA SER A 169 -17.24 -23.13 -12.93
C SER A 169 -18.17 -24.28 -13.38
N GLN A 170 -19.40 -23.96 -13.80
CA GLN A 170 -20.31 -24.86 -14.49
C GLN A 170 -20.78 -24.22 -15.79
#